data_AF-A0A120F9K3-F1
#
_entry.id   AF-A0A120F9K3-F1
#
_cell.length_a   1.000
_cell.length_b   1.000
_cell.length_c   1.000
_cell.angle_alpha   90.00
_cell.angle_beta   90.00
_cell.angle_gamma   90.00
#
_symmetry.space_group_name_H-M   'P 1'
#
loop_
_entity.id
_entity.type
_entity.pdbx_description
1 polymer ?
#
loop_
_entity_poly.entity_id
_entity_poly.type
_entity_poly.pdbx_seq_one_letter_code
_entity_poly.pdbx_strand_id
1 'polypeptide(L)'
;MRVRKLLATLAIAFSVVAGTMVVTSAPAQAGTCGTPYCGGVVVSRGASVGFKVANTWCSSLGAFYVGNKLSCVSKPDNWYAWNADATLNPGQNTASRTTYYYDVDAFAIPAGCQMWWYFGDNTQGLQTDQAGSVRKWFRIADGARVSVTRVSC
;
A
#
# COMPACT_ATOMS: atom_id res chain seq x y z
N MET A 1 -11.97 -74.51 -22.26
CA MET A 1 -12.25 -73.06 -22.39
C MET A 1 -12.00 -72.39 -21.05
N ARG A 2 -10.95 -71.57 -20.92
CA ARG A 2 -10.62 -70.81 -19.71
C ARG A 2 -10.79 -69.31 -20.02
N VAL A 3 -11.77 -68.68 -19.38
CA VAL A 3 -12.07 -67.24 -19.50
C VAL A 3 -11.05 -66.46 -18.67
N ARG A 4 -10.22 -65.64 -19.32
CA ARG A 4 -9.33 -64.68 -18.65
C ARG A 4 -10.03 -63.32 -18.60
N LYS A 5 -10.40 -62.87 -17.40
CA LYS A 5 -10.86 -61.51 -17.13
C LYS A 5 -9.67 -60.54 -17.28
N LEU A 6 -9.77 -59.60 -18.22
CA LEU A 6 -8.84 -58.48 -18.34
C LEU A 6 -9.32 -57.35 -17.42
N LEU A 7 -8.53 -57.04 -16.40
CA LEU A 7 -8.67 -55.83 -15.59
C LEU A 7 -8.06 -54.65 -16.36
N ALA A 8 -8.87 -53.65 -16.70
CA ALA A 8 -8.41 -52.38 -17.25
C ALA A 8 -8.07 -51.43 -16.10
N THR A 9 -6.79 -51.11 -15.94
CA THR A 9 -6.30 -50.13 -14.96
C THR A 9 -6.25 -48.75 -15.64
N LEU A 10 -7.16 -47.85 -15.27
CA LEU A 10 -7.17 -46.46 -15.71
C LEU A 10 -6.01 -45.72 -15.01
N ALA A 11 -4.98 -45.33 -15.75
CA ALA A 11 -3.93 -44.44 -15.26
C ALA A 11 -4.36 -42.99 -15.48
N ILE A 12 -4.78 -42.31 -14.41
CA ILE A 12 -5.05 -40.86 -14.43
C ILE A 12 -3.74 -40.15 -14.07
N ALA A 13 -3.14 -39.49 -15.05
CA ALA A 13 -1.99 -38.62 -14.85
C ALA A 13 -2.45 -37.33 -14.14
N PHE A 14 -2.09 -37.16 -12.88
CA PHE A 14 -2.23 -35.90 -12.17
C PHE A 14 -1.01 -35.01 -12.48
N SER A 15 -1.18 -34.03 -13.35
CA SER A 15 -0.24 -32.94 -13.50
C SER A 15 -0.34 -32.02 -12.27
N VAL A 16 0.60 -32.15 -11.34
CA VAL A 16 0.77 -31.21 -10.23
C VAL A 16 1.31 -29.90 -10.81
N VAL A 17 0.41 -28.96 -11.11
CA VAL A 17 0.81 -27.57 -11.34
C VAL A 17 1.30 -27.06 -10.00
N ALA A 18 2.61 -26.88 -9.89
CA ALA A 18 3.22 -26.15 -8.79
C ALA A 18 2.69 -24.71 -8.82
N GLY A 19 1.62 -24.47 -8.07
CA GLY A 19 1.12 -23.14 -7.81
C GLY A 19 2.22 -22.37 -7.12
N THR A 20 2.81 -21.40 -7.84
CA THR A 20 3.58 -20.33 -7.24
C THR A 20 2.71 -19.74 -6.15
N MET A 21 3.11 -19.96 -4.90
CA MET A 21 2.49 -19.33 -3.75
C MET A 21 2.77 -17.84 -3.89
N VAL A 22 1.83 -17.10 -4.49
CA VAL A 22 1.81 -15.65 -4.41
C VAL A 22 1.59 -15.36 -2.94
N VAL A 23 2.67 -15.03 -2.24
CA VAL A 23 2.59 -14.48 -0.89
C VAL A 23 1.86 -13.14 -1.03
N THR A 24 0.53 -13.19 -0.92
CA THR A 24 -0.25 -12.00 -0.63
C THR A 24 0.16 -11.61 0.79
N SER A 25 1.11 -10.67 0.90
CA SER A 25 1.44 -10.04 2.18
C SER A 25 0.16 -9.49 2.77
N ALA A 26 -0.40 -10.19 3.76
CA ALA A 26 -1.49 -9.65 4.55
C ALA A 26 -0.95 -8.41 5.30
N PRO A 27 -1.66 -7.27 5.30
CA PRO A 27 -1.34 -6.19 6.23
C PRO A 27 -1.44 -6.74 7.66
N ALA A 28 -0.40 -6.57 8.47
CA ALA A 28 -0.38 -7.14 9.83
C ALA A 28 -1.54 -6.63 10.69
N GLN A 29 -2.03 -7.52 11.54
CA GLN A 29 -3.07 -7.26 12.50
C GLN A 29 -2.54 -6.46 13.71
N ALA A 30 -3.22 -5.34 13.94
CA ALA A 30 -3.67 -4.75 15.20
C ALA A 30 -2.79 -4.91 16.45
N GLY A 31 -2.21 -3.77 16.87
CA GLY A 31 -1.70 -3.55 18.22
C GLY A 31 -1.24 -2.10 18.46
N THR A 32 -0.87 -1.39 17.39
CA THR A 32 -0.40 0.01 17.43
C THR A 32 -1.36 1.00 16.78
N CYS A 33 -2.42 0.50 16.16
CA CYS A 33 -3.37 1.34 15.45
C CYS A 33 -4.32 2.02 16.44
N GLY A 34 -4.05 3.29 16.75
CA GLY A 34 -4.93 4.16 17.55
C GLY A 34 -6.03 4.86 16.75
N THR A 35 -6.14 4.61 15.45
CA THR A 35 -7.04 5.28 14.49
C THR A 35 -8.03 4.27 13.88
N PRO A 36 -9.33 4.54 13.78
CA PRO A 36 -10.24 3.60 13.10
C PRO A 36 -9.81 3.35 11.63
N TYR A 37 -9.78 2.09 11.19
CA TYR A 37 -9.44 1.64 9.81
C TYR A 37 -7.94 1.68 9.39
N CYS A 38 -7.01 1.88 10.33
CA CYS A 38 -5.63 1.36 10.43
C CYS A 38 -4.75 1.14 9.18
N GLY A 39 -4.60 2.18 8.35
CA GLY A 39 -3.55 2.33 7.34
C GLY A 39 -3.17 1.13 6.47
N GLY A 40 -1.91 1.09 6.04
CA GLY A 40 -1.40 0.09 5.11
C GLY A 40 0.04 0.36 4.66
N VAL A 41 0.40 -0.10 3.46
CA VAL A 41 1.78 -0.03 2.96
C VAL A 41 1.84 0.83 1.71
N VAL A 42 2.81 1.76 1.67
CA VAL A 42 3.05 2.58 0.48
C VAL A 42 4.36 2.19 -0.17
N VAL A 43 4.33 1.97 -1.48
CA VAL A 43 5.50 1.63 -2.29
C VAL A 43 5.66 2.61 -3.43
N SER A 44 6.86 3.17 -3.54
CA SER A 44 7.26 4.06 -4.62
C SER A 44 7.92 3.24 -5.74
N ARG A 45 7.12 2.67 -6.65
CA ARG A 45 7.62 1.79 -7.74
C ARG A 45 8.12 2.54 -8.97
N GLY A 46 7.59 3.72 -9.26
CA GLY A 46 7.97 4.49 -10.45
C GLY A 46 7.86 6.00 -10.31
N ALA A 47 7.73 6.52 -9.09
CA ALA A 47 7.84 7.95 -8.84
C ALA A 47 9.27 8.43 -9.18
N SER A 48 9.38 9.56 -9.87
CA SER A 48 10.66 10.23 -10.15
C SER A 48 11.14 11.13 -9.00
N VAL A 49 10.23 11.52 -8.09
CA VAL A 49 10.48 12.38 -6.95
C VAL A 49 9.93 11.78 -5.66
N GLY A 50 10.50 12.16 -4.52
CA GLY A 50 10.01 11.75 -3.21
C GLY A 50 8.69 12.43 -2.85
N PHE A 51 7.88 11.75 -2.04
CA PHE A 51 6.60 12.26 -1.58
C PHE A 51 6.37 11.90 -0.10
N LYS A 52 5.43 12.60 0.54
CA LYS A 52 5.17 12.42 1.97
C LYS A 52 4.24 11.23 2.22
N VAL A 53 4.55 10.50 3.28
CA VAL A 53 3.68 9.51 3.91
C VAL A 53 3.53 9.86 5.38
N ALA A 54 2.41 9.52 6.00
CA ALA A 54 2.18 9.74 7.43
C ALA A 54 1.58 8.50 8.09
N ASN A 55 1.97 8.26 9.33
CA ASN A 55 1.44 7.17 10.16
C ASN A 55 0.31 7.62 11.09
N THR A 56 -0.41 8.66 10.66
CA THR A 56 -1.57 9.19 11.37
C THR A 56 -2.53 9.83 10.38
N TRP A 57 -3.84 9.65 10.60
CA TRP A 57 -4.90 10.41 9.94
C TRP A 57 -5.79 11.08 10.97
N CYS A 58 -6.09 12.36 10.75
CA CYS A 58 -6.88 13.11 11.71
C CYS A 58 -8.35 12.74 11.53
N SER A 59 -9.01 12.22 12.57
CA SER A 59 -10.34 11.61 12.50
C SER A 59 -11.45 12.50 11.93
N SER A 60 -11.28 13.82 11.98
CA SER A 60 -12.20 14.82 11.41
C SER A 60 -12.04 15.03 9.90
N LEU A 61 -11.02 14.46 9.27
CA LEU A 61 -10.72 14.62 7.85
C LEU A 61 -11.37 13.49 7.03
N GLY A 62 -11.90 13.84 5.85
CA GLY A 62 -12.56 12.91 4.93
C GLY A 62 -11.59 11.91 4.27
N ALA A 63 -11.89 11.46 3.05
CA ALA A 63 -10.97 10.60 2.29
C ALA A 63 -9.69 11.34 1.84
N PHE A 64 -9.75 12.67 1.78
CA PHE A 64 -8.62 13.52 1.40
C PHE A 64 -8.59 14.82 2.22
N TYR A 65 -7.44 15.48 2.21
CA TYR A 65 -7.21 16.77 2.85
C TYR A 65 -6.21 17.61 2.03
N VAL A 66 -6.44 18.91 1.89
CA VAL A 66 -5.55 19.82 1.17
C VAL A 66 -4.82 20.70 2.18
N GLY A 67 -3.48 20.61 2.19
CA GLY A 67 -2.65 21.38 3.10
C GLY A 67 -1.23 20.84 3.20
N ASN A 68 -0.30 21.69 3.64
CA ASN A 68 1.13 21.34 3.68
C ASN A 68 1.47 20.22 4.65
N LYS A 69 0.66 20.04 5.69
CA LYS A 69 0.80 19.06 6.77
C LYS A 69 -0.57 18.70 7.33
N LEU A 70 -0.77 17.44 7.73
CA LEU A 70 -1.92 17.02 8.54
C LEU A 70 -1.82 17.63 9.94
N SER A 71 -2.92 18.10 10.52
CA SER A 71 -2.92 18.77 11.83
C SER A 71 -2.50 17.86 12.98
N CYS A 72 -2.76 16.56 12.87
CA CYS A 72 -2.39 15.51 13.82
C CYS A 72 -0.91 15.08 13.73
N VAL A 73 -0.15 15.53 12.72
CA VAL A 73 1.29 15.29 12.65
C VAL A 73 2.02 16.26 13.59
N SER A 74 2.56 15.73 14.68
CA SER A 74 3.36 16.46 15.66
C SER A 74 4.86 16.30 15.45
N LYS A 75 5.30 15.29 14.71
CA LYS A 75 6.71 14.96 14.46
C LYS A 75 7.00 14.90 12.94
N PRO A 76 7.10 16.04 12.25
CA PRO A 76 7.36 16.05 10.82
C PRO A 76 8.74 15.46 10.50
N ASP A 77 8.88 14.89 9.31
CA ASP A 77 10.13 14.33 8.78
C ASP A 77 10.81 13.30 9.69
N ASN A 78 10.03 12.44 10.34
CA ASN A 78 10.52 11.46 11.29
C ASN A 78 9.98 10.05 11.01
N TRP A 79 10.89 9.11 10.75
CA TRP A 79 10.59 7.69 10.54
C TRP A 79 10.42 6.89 11.84
N TYR A 80 10.86 7.41 12.98
CA TYR A 80 11.04 6.67 14.23
C TYR A 80 10.06 7.09 15.32
N ALA A 81 8.91 7.65 14.94
CA ALA A 81 7.93 8.10 15.91
C ALA A 81 6.50 8.00 15.41
N TRP A 82 5.56 7.88 16.35
CA TRP A 82 4.12 8.01 16.11
C TRP A 82 3.69 9.47 15.89
N ASN A 83 2.58 9.68 15.19
CA ASN A 83 2.06 11.00 14.78
C ASN A 83 3.10 11.80 13.97
N ALA A 84 3.70 11.12 13.00
CA ALA A 84 4.77 11.62 12.18
C ALA A 84 4.41 11.59 10.68
N ASP A 85 5.11 12.42 9.92
CA ASP A 85 5.23 12.25 8.48
C ASP A 85 6.70 12.04 8.10
N ALA A 86 6.94 11.47 6.93
CA ALA A 86 8.27 11.28 6.40
C ALA A 86 8.26 11.24 4.87
N THR A 87 9.41 11.55 4.26
CA THR A 87 9.58 11.51 2.81
C THR A 87 9.97 10.11 2.35
N LEU A 88 9.08 9.46 1.60
CA LEU A 88 9.37 8.23 0.88
C LEU A 88 10.00 8.57 -0.48
N ASN A 89 11.26 8.16 -0.68
CA ASN A 89 12.00 8.43 -1.91
C ASN A 89 11.70 7.38 -3.00
N PRO A 90 12.04 7.67 -4.27
CA PRO A 90 11.95 6.71 -5.37
C PRO A 90 12.56 5.34 -5.04
N GLY A 91 11.88 4.26 -5.43
CA GLY A 91 12.32 2.88 -5.20
C GLY A 91 12.08 2.32 -3.80
N GLN A 92 11.51 3.10 -2.87
CA GLN A 92 11.36 2.70 -1.47
C GLN A 92 9.97 2.15 -1.14
N ASN A 93 9.89 1.45 0.00
CA ASN A 93 8.69 0.86 0.58
C ASN A 93 8.62 1.20 2.07
N THR A 94 7.45 1.57 2.59
CA THR A 94 7.26 1.89 4.01
C THR A 94 7.33 0.65 4.90
N ALA A 95 6.92 -0.53 4.42
CA ALA A 95 6.89 -1.77 5.21
C ALA A 95 8.27 -2.22 5.71
N SER A 96 9.36 -1.82 5.06
CA SER A 96 10.73 -2.18 5.43
C SER A 96 11.48 -1.06 6.17
N ARG A 97 10.80 0.05 6.54
CA ARG A 97 11.46 1.21 7.16
C ARG A 97 11.59 1.06 8.66
N THR A 98 10.48 1.12 9.38
CA THR A 98 10.43 1.08 10.84
C THR A 98 9.09 0.48 11.26
N THR A 99 8.99 0.06 12.53
CA THR A 99 7.72 -0.40 13.12
C THR A 99 6.61 0.66 13.05
N TYR A 100 6.97 1.95 13.03
CA TYR A 100 6.03 3.07 12.97
C TYR A 100 5.45 3.34 11.57
N TYR A 101 6.01 2.74 10.52
CA TYR A 101 5.56 2.92 9.12
C TYR A 101 5.26 1.60 8.42
N TYR A 102 5.14 0.53 9.22
CA TYR A 102 4.49 -0.69 8.78
C TYR A 102 2.98 -0.45 8.54
N ASP A 103 2.40 0.48 9.30
CA ASP A 103 1.01 0.93 9.20
C ASP A 103 0.96 2.44 8.84
N VAL A 104 0.80 2.74 7.56
CA VAL A 104 0.75 4.10 7.03
C VAL A 104 -0.69 4.50 6.79
N ASP A 105 -1.12 5.56 7.46
CA ASP A 105 -2.49 6.08 7.39
C ASP A 105 -2.71 7.06 6.24
N ALA A 106 -1.63 7.64 5.67
CA ALA A 106 -1.76 8.63 4.62
C ALA A 106 -0.56 8.70 3.68
N PHE A 107 -0.82 9.16 2.47
CA PHE A 107 0.21 9.61 1.52
C PHE A 107 -0.20 10.94 0.90
N ALA A 108 0.76 11.72 0.40
CA ALA A 108 0.50 13.03 -0.17
C ALA A 108 1.02 13.17 -1.60
N ILE A 109 0.19 13.76 -2.45
CA ILE A 109 0.62 14.32 -3.74
C ILE A 109 1.41 15.60 -3.43
N PRO A 110 2.67 15.73 -3.88
CA PRO A 110 3.44 16.96 -3.67
C PRO A 110 2.79 18.15 -4.36
N ALA A 111 2.97 19.36 -3.81
CA ALA A 111 2.41 20.59 -4.37
C ALA A 111 2.86 20.80 -5.83
N GLY A 112 1.92 21.18 -6.69
CA GLY A 112 2.15 21.40 -8.12
C GLY A 112 2.30 20.12 -8.95
N CYS A 113 2.17 18.94 -8.34
CA CYS A 113 2.41 17.68 -9.03
C CYS A 113 1.12 16.89 -9.26
N GLN A 114 1.14 16.07 -10.31
CA GLN A 114 0.19 14.99 -10.55
C GLN A 114 0.82 13.66 -10.11
N MET A 115 0.00 12.76 -9.57
CA MET A 115 0.45 11.44 -9.13
C MET A 115 -0.48 10.34 -9.65
N TRP A 116 0.12 9.18 -9.90
CA TRP A 116 -0.56 7.97 -10.35
C TRP A 116 -0.27 6.83 -9.40
N TRP A 117 -1.31 6.11 -8.96
CA TRP A 117 -1.16 5.03 -8.00
C TRP A 117 -2.24 3.96 -8.16
N TYR A 118 -2.02 2.82 -7.52
CA TYR A 118 -3.01 1.76 -7.37
C TYR A 118 -3.28 1.48 -5.91
N PHE A 119 -4.54 1.18 -5.58
CA PHE A 119 -4.88 0.45 -4.36
C PHE A 119 -4.86 -1.06 -4.65
N GLY A 120 -4.29 -1.84 -3.72
CA GLY A 120 -4.30 -3.30 -3.74
C GLY A 120 -3.46 -3.94 -4.87
N ASP A 121 -2.21 -3.50 -5.10
CA ASP A 121 -1.30 -4.11 -6.09
C ASP A 121 -1.89 -4.22 -7.52
N ASN A 122 -2.51 -3.14 -7.99
CA ASN A 122 -3.14 -3.02 -9.32
C ASN A 122 -4.53 -3.65 -9.47
N THR A 123 -5.17 -4.08 -8.38
CA THR A 123 -6.51 -4.69 -8.44
C THR A 123 -7.65 -3.68 -8.56
N GLN A 124 -7.48 -2.44 -8.10
CA GLN A 124 -8.54 -1.43 -8.07
C GLN A 124 -8.47 -0.38 -9.20
N GLY A 125 -7.72 -0.66 -10.27
CA GLY A 125 -7.53 0.26 -11.39
C GLY A 125 -6.62 1.45 -11.04
N LEU A 126 -6.04 2.05 -12.08
CA LEU A 126 -5.09 3.15 -11.91
C LEU A 126 -5.83 4.41 -11.48
N GLN A 127 -5.43 4.94 -10.33
CA GLN A 127 -5.89 6.22 -9.80
C GLN A 127 -4.95 7.33 -10.27
N THR A 128 -5.51 8.52 -10.49
CA THR A 128 -4.74 9.73 -10.78
C THR A 128 -5.41 10.94 -10.18
N ASP A 129 -4.59 11.84 -9.62
CA ASP A 129 -5.06 13.11 -9.10
C ASP A 129 -3.89 14.11 -9.05
N GLN A 130 -4.20 15.38 -8.86
CA GLN A 130 -3.27 16.49 -8.88
C GLN A 130 -3.42 17.35 -7.61
N ALA A 131 -2.28 17.81 -7.11
CA ALA A 131 -2.22 18.84 -6.10
C ALA A 131 -2.08 20.23 -6.74
N GLY A 132 -2.79 21.21 -6.17
CA GLY A 132 -2.63 22.62 -6.52
C GLY A 132 -1.35 23.21 -5.91
N SER A 133 -1.42 24.44 -5.41
CA SER A 133 -0.27 25.13 -4.79
C SER A 133 0.23 24.53 -3.47
N VAL A 134 -0.53 23.61 -2.87
CA VAL A 134 -0.18 22.89 -1.64
C VAL A 134 -0.45 21.40 -1.81
N ARG A 135 0.12 20.59 -0.92
CA ARG A 135 -0.03 19.12 -0.96
C ARG A 135 -1.49 18.69 -0.83
N LYS A 136 -1.82 17.56 -1.46
CA LYS A 136 -3.09 16.86 -1.31
C LYS A 136 -2.84 15.51 -0.66
N TRP A 137 -3.34 15.32 0.55
CA TRP A 137 -3.23 14.11 1.34
C TRP A 137 -4.41 13.20 1.06
N PHE A 138 -4.14 11.89 0.97
CA PHE A 138 -5.12 10.84 0.84
C PHE A 138 -5.01 9.91 2.03
N ARG A 139 -6.16 9.55 2.58
CA ARG A 139 -6.25 8.54 3.62
C ARG A 139 -6.05 7.15 3.02
N ILE A 140 -5.33 6.30 3.75
CA ILE A 140 -5.24 4.86 3.53
C ILE A 140 -6.10 4.22 4.61
N ALA A 141 -6.94 3.25 4.21
CA ALA A 141 -7.83 2.54 5.11
C ALA A 141 -7.80 1.03 4.80
N ASP A 142 -8.21 0.23 5.78
CA ASP A 142 -8.49 -1.21 5.68
C ASP A 142 -7.30 -2.06 5.24
N GLY A 143 -6.09 -1.70 5.69
CA GLY A 143 -4.87 -2.44 5.35
C GLY A 143 -4.43 -2.30 3.89
N ALA A 144 -4.96 -1.29 3.18
CA ALA A 144 -4.74 -1.16 1.75
C ALA A 144 -3.26 -0.93 1.40
N ARG A 145 -2.79 -1.62 0.36
CA ARG A 145 -1.48 -1.37 -0.23
C ARG A 145 -1.58 -0.33 -1.34
N VAL A 146 -0.80 0.74 -1.23
CA VAL A 146 -0.70 1.80 -2.24
C VAL A 146 0.59 1.64 -3.03
N SER A 147 0.47 1.43 -4.35
CA SER A 147 1.62 1.41 -5.26
C SER A 147 1.64 2.69 -6.10
N VAL A 148 2.53 3.63 -5.77
CA VAL A 148 2.75 4.85 -6.56
C VAL A 148 3.65 4.53 -7.74
N THR A 149 3.13 4.74 -8.95
CA THR A 149 3.78 4.35 -10.21
C THR A 149 4.37 5.51 -10.96
N ARG A 150 3.92 6.74 -10.69
CA ARG A 150 4.48 7.95 -11.29
C ARG A 150 4.14 9.17 -10.43
N VAL A 151 5.06 10.13 -10.40
CA VAL A 151 4.84 11.50 -9.92
C VAL A 151 5.41 12.42 -10.99
N SER A 152 4.68 13.49 -11.34
CA SER A 152 5.13 14.47 -12.34
C SER A 152 4.86 15.87 -11.84
N CYS A 153 5.90 16.69 -11.84
CA CYS A 153 5.93 18.11 -11.59
C CYS A 153 6.74 18.72 -12.76
#